data_AF-A0A059WR50-F1
#
_entry.id   AF-A0A059WR50-F1
#
_cell.length_a   1.000
_cell.length_b   1.000
_cell.length_c   1.000
_cell.angle_alpha   90.00
_cell.angle_beta   90.00
_cell.angle_gamma   90.00
#
_symmetry.space_group_name_H-M   'P 1'
#
loop_
_entity.id
_entity.type
_entity.pdbx_description
1 polymer ?
#
loop_
_entity_poly.entity_id
_entity_poly.type
_entity_poly.pdbx_seq_one_letter_code
_entity_poly.pdbx_strand_id
1 'polypeptide(L)'
;MDWLGLARWARTEDEALDALVRYAPRFQESVAPVARSLKLPRSAEDLDVVQRVGGNATTDFGAPAGIIESDRRALSKNDLDAAVSQLRAAWAAFDEATRRVHGKALGPSGPRGGGRSLEKMANHVREADEGYTAAMGGKSKPAGAKWSIVQENFIAAARARNAGELPDVGPRGGERWPALFAMRRSAWHALDHAWELEDRSS
;
A
#
# COMPACT_ATOMS: atom_id res chain seq x y z
N MET A 1 -7.06 -12.04 -1.71
CA MET A 1 -7.62 -10.67 -1.64
C MET A 1 -7.32 -10.05 -2.98
N ASP A 2 -8.37 -9.67 -3.70
CA ASP A 2 -8.26 -9.44 -5.14
C ASP A 2 -7.90 -7.99 -5.48
N TRP A 3 -8.02 -7.08 -4.51
CA TRP A 3 -7.77 -5.65 -4.65
C TRP A 3 -6.72 -5.14 -3.64
N LEU A 4 -5.54 -5.77 -3.62
CA LEU A 4 -4.48 -5.40 -2.68
C LEU A 4 -3.99 -3.96 -2.93
N GLY A 5 -4.22 -3.08 -1.96
CA GLY A 5 -3.84 -1.66 -2.01
C GLY A 5 -4.98 -0.70 -2.38
N LEU A 6 -6.14 -1.19 -2.83
CA LEU A 6 -7.33 -0.34 -3.03
C LEU A 6 -7.95 0.01 -1.67
N ALA A 7 -7.70 1.24 -1.20
CA ALA A 7 -8.33 1.79 -0.02
C ALA A 7 -8.55 3.30 -0.20
N ARG A 8 -9.64 3.81 0.38
CA ARG A 8 -10.01 5.23 0.31
C ARG A 8 -10.48 5.72 1.66
N TRP A 9 -10.17 6.99 1.93
CA TRP A 9 -10.64 7.71 3.11
C TRP A 9 -11.67 8.76 2.71
N ALA A 10 -12.66 8.95 3.58
CA ALA A 10 -13.61 10.05 3.54
C ALA A 10 -14.10 10.35 4.97
N ARG A 11 -15.00 11.33 5.13
CA ARG A 11 -15.50 11.72 6.45
C ARG A 11 -16.56 10.76 6.99
N THR A 12 -17.25 10.07 6.10
CA THR A 12 -18.28 9.08 6.43
C THR A 12 -18.00 7.75 5.74
N GLU A 13 -18.66 6.69 6.21
CA GLU A 13 -18.59 5.36 5.59
C GLU A 13 -19.12 5.41 4.14
N ASP A 14 -20.29 6.01 3.92
CA ASP A 14 -20.90 6.13 2.59
C ASP A 14 -19.98 6.88 1.60
N GLU A 15 -19.39 8.00 2.01
CA GLU A 15 -18.45 8.74 1.17
C GLU A 15 -17.18 7.92 0.86
N ALA A 16 -16.75 7.07 1.78
CA ALA A 16 -15.58 6.21 1.59
C ALA A 16 -15.88 5.07 0.61
N LEU A 17 -17.08 4.49 0.67
CA LEU A 17 -17.56 3.50 -0.30
C LEU A 17 -17.69 4.12 -1.70
N ASP A 18 -18.29 5.31 -1.80
CA ASP A 18 -18.37 6.06 -3.06
C ASP A 18 -16.99 6.41 -3.63
N ALA A 19 -16.04 6.75 -2.75
CA ALA A 19 -14.66 7.00 -3.16
C ALA A 19 -13.98 5.73 -3.67
N LEU A 20 -14.21 4.57 -3.04
CA LEU A 20 -13.69 3.28 -3.50
C LEU A 20 -14.19 2.97 -4.92
N VAL A 21 -15.49 3.10 -5.16
CA VAL A 21 -16.10 2.87 -6.49
C VAL A 21 -15.48 3.80 -7.54
N ARG A 22 -15.37 5.10 -7.24
CA ARG A 22 -14.78 6.08 -8.16
C ARG A 22 -13.32 5.80 -8.49
N TYR A 23 -12.55 5.26 -7.55
CA TYR A 23 -11.13 4.96 -7.75
C TYR A 23 -10.88 3.55 -8.31
N ALA A 24 -11.88 2.67 -8.34
CA ALA A 24 -11.72 1.30 -8.81
C ALA A 24 -11.19 1.22 -10.26
N PRO A 25 -11.67 2.02 -11.24
CA PRO A 25 -11.10 2.03 -12.60
C PRO A 25 -9.63 2.42 -12.60
N ARG A 26 -9.26 3.48 -11.87
CA ARG A 26 -7.88 3.96 -11.77
C ARG A 26 -6.97 2.91 -11.15
N PHE A 27 -7.44 2.22 -10.10
CA PHE A 27 -6.73 1.09 -9.51
C PHE A 27 -6.49 -0.02 -10.53
N GLN A 28 -7.52 -0.45 -11.25
CA GLN A 28 -7.38 -1.50 -12.26
C GLN A 28 -6.37 -1.12 -13.35
N GLU A 29 -6.35 0.15 -13.78
CA GLU A 29 -5.35 0.64 -14.74
C GLU A 29 -3.93 0.59 -14.16
N SER A 30 -3.73 1.07 -12.92
CA SER A 30 -2.42 1.06 -12.25
C SER A 30 -1.84 -0.35 -12.08
N VAL A 31 -2.70 -1.34 -11.79
CA VAL A 31 -2.28 -2.74 -11.59
C VAL A 31 -2.74 -3.70 -12.70
N ALA A 32 -2.99 -3.17 -13.90
CA ALA A 32 -3.59 -3.91 -15.02
C ALA A 32 -2.97 -5.28 -15.34
N PRO A 33 -1.64 -5.50 -15.27
CA PRO A 33 -1.06 -6.82 -15.54
C PRO A 33 -1.63 -7.96 -14.68
N VAL A 34 -2.12 -7.63 -13.49
CA VAL A 34 -2.64 -8.59 -12.50
C VAL A 34 -4.12 -8.38 -12.16
N ALA A 35 -4.71 -7.27 -12.59
CA ALA A 35 -6.08 -6.87 -12.22
C ALA A 35 -7.08 -6.83 -13.39
N ARG A 36 -6.68 -7.18 -14.61
CA ARG A 36 -7.56 -7.10 -15.81
C ARG A 36 -8.84 -7.91 -15.72
N SER A 37 -8.85 -9.01 -14.97
CA SER A 37 -10.01 -9.88 -14.78
C SER A 37 -10.89 -9.48 -13.60
N LEU A 38 -10.49 -8.47 -12.83
CA LEU A 38 -11.26 -8.02 -11.68
C LEU A 38 -12.56 -7.36 -12.15
N LYS A 39 -13.66 -7.73 -11.49
CA LYS A 39 -14.93 -7.03 -11.65
C LYS A 39 -14.90 -5.81 -10.75
N LEU A 40 -14.97 -4.64 -11.34
CA LEU A 40 -15.06 -3.40 -10.57
C LEU A 40 -16.48 -3.19 -10.05
N PRO A 41 -16.64 -2.73 -8.82
CA PRO A 41 -17.93 -2.24 -8.35
C PRO A 41 -18.33 -1.03 -9.20
N ARG A 42 -19.62 -0.92 -9.55
CA ARG A 42 -20.16 0.20 -10.32
C ARG A 42 -20.85 1.23 -9.42
N SER A 43 -21.21 0.81 -8.22
CA SER A 43 -21.96 1.58 -7.23
C SER A 43 -21.63 1.10 -5.82
N ALA A 44 -21.94 1.90 -4.80
CA ALA A 44 -21.70 1.51 -3.40
C ALA A 44 -22.55 0.29 -3.01
N GLU A 45 -23.69 0.10 -3.64
CA GLU A 45 -24.58 -1.05 -3.48
C GLU A 45 -23.99 -2.37 -4.00
N ASP A 46 -22.96 -2.31 -4.85
CA ASP A 46 -22.21 -3.50 -5.29
C ASP A 46 -21.18 -3.97 -4.24
N LEU A 47 -20.98 -3.21 -3.15
CA LEU A 47 -20.01 -3.50 -2.10
C LEU A 47 -20.70 -4.10 -0.87
N ASP A 48 -20.09 -5.15 -0.32
CA ASP A 48 -20.50 -5.72 0.96
C ASP A 48 -19.48 -5.36 2.06
N VAL A 49 -19.97 -4.77 3.15
CA VAL A 49 -19.13 -4.42 4.31
C VAL A 49 -19.02 -5.64 5.22
N VAL A 50 -18.00 -6.45 4.96
CA VAL A 50 -17.76 -7.71 5.68
C VAL A 50 -17.17 -7.53 7.10
N GLN A 51 -16.54 -6.38 7.37
CA GLN A 51 -15.93 -6.09 8.68
C GLN A 51 -15.80 -4.58 8.91
N ARG A 52 -16.02 -4.15 10.16
CA ARG A 52 -15.70 -2.81 10.66
C ARG A 52 -14.63 -2.91 11.75
N VAL A 53 -13.63 -2.04 11.69
CA VAL A 53 -12.55 -1.97 12.69
C VAL A 53 -12.41 -0.53 13.17
N GLY A 54 -12.16 -0.36 14.46
CA GLY A 54 -11.95 0.97 15.05
C GLY A 54 -10.77 1.69 14.41
N GLY A 55 -10.99 2.96 14.07
CA GLY A 55 -9.93 3.86 13.60
C GLY A 55 -8.93 4.21 14.69
N ASN A 56 -7.82 4.82 14.28
CA ASN A 56 -6.81 5.42 15.13
C ASN A 56 -6.31 6.73 14.51
N ALA A 57 -5.39 7.42 15.18
CA ALA A 57 -4.82 8.67 14.65
C ALA A 57 -4.25 8.52 13.23
N THR A 58 -3.73 7.35 12.84
CA THR A 58 -3.24 7.11 11.47
C THR A 58 -4.38 7.00 10.45
N THR A 59 -5.52 6.39 10.81
CA THR A 59 -6.70 6.39 9.93
C THR A 59 -7.35 7.76 9.81
N ASP A 60 -7.22 8.61 10.84
CA ASP A 60 -7.70 10.01 10.79
C ASP A 60 -6.91 10.83 9.74
N PHE A 61 -5.66 10.44 9.48
CA PHE A 61 -4.84 10.97 8.38
C PHE A 61 -5.06 10.24 7.04
N GLY A 62 -6.05 9.35 6.94
CA GLY A 62 -6.43 8.66 5.71
C GLY A 62 -5.62 7.41 5.36
N ALA A 63 -4.69 6.98 6.22
CA ALA A 63 -3.89 5.78 6.00
C ALA A 63 -4.56 4.52 6.61
N PRO A 64 -4.70 3.42 5.86
CA PRO A 64 -5.34 2.20 6.36
C PRO A 64 -4.44 1.48 7.39
N ALA A 65 -4.69 1.72 8.68
CA ALA A 65 -3.82 1.28 9.78
C ALA A 65 -4.38 0.15 10.66
N GLY A 66 -5.67 -0.16 10.59
CA GLY A 66 -6.26 -1.24 11.41
C GLY A 66 -5.91 -2.61 10.81
N ILE A 67 -5.30 -3.51 11.59
CA ILE A 67 -5.08 -4.92 11.21
C ILE A 67 -6.42 -5.66 11.32
N ILE A 68 -6.89 -6.26 10.23
CA ILE A 68 -8.16 -6.99 10.20
C ILE A 68 -7.92 -8.50 10.41
N GLU A 69 -8.97 -9.25 10.75
CA GLU A 69 -8.81 -10.67 11.12
C GLU A 69 -8.23 -11.49 9.97
N SER A 70 -8.65 -11.20 8.73
CA SER A 70 -8.10 -11.87 7.56
C SER A 70 -6.62 -11.60 7.32
N ASP A 71 -6.05 -10.51 7.84
CA ASP A 71 -4.62 -10.21 7.70
C ASP A 71 -3.75 -11.19 8.50
N ARG A 72 -4.29 -11.75 9.60
CA ARG A 72 -3.56 -12.59 10.54
C ARG A 72 -3.38 -14.02 10.06
N ARG A 73 -4.19 -14.44 9.09
CA ARG A 73 -4.17 -15.81 8.56
C ARG A 73 -2.98 -16.00 7.63
N ALA A 74 -2.27 -17.11 7.82
CA ALA A 74 -1.25 -17.54 6.86
C ALA A 74 -1.91 -17.83 5.51
N LEU A 75 -1.33 -17.26 4.46
CA LEU A 75 -1.75 -17.48 3.09
C LEU A 75 -1.20 -18.82 2.56
N SER A 76 -1.97 -19.46 1.69
CA SER A 76 -1.43 -20.55 0.86
C SER A 76 -0.29 -20.02 -0.01
N LYS A 77 0.57 -20.91 -0.52
CA LYS A 77 1.64 -20.51 -1.44
C LYS A 77 1.11 -19.74 -2.65
N ASN A 78 0.00 -20.19 -3.23
CA ASN A 78 -0.60 -19.56 -4.41
C ASN A 78 -1.15 -18.17 -4.08
N ASP A 79 -1.84 -18.01 -2.95
CA ASP A 79 -2.39 -16.72 -2.53
C ASP A 79 -1.27 -15.73 -2.18
N LEU A 80 -0.18 -16.21 -1.57
CA LEU A 80 0.99 -15.39 -1.27
C LEU A 80 1.68 -14.94 -2.56
N ASP A 81 1.86 -15.84 -3.54
CA ASP A 81 2.46 -15.49 -4.83
C ASP A 81 1.58 -14.49 -5.61
N ALA A 82 0.25 -14.62 -5.52
CA ALA A 82 -0.69 -13.66 -6.08
C ALA A 82 -0.60 -12.29 -5.39
N ALA A 83 -0.54 -12.26 -4.04
CA ALA A 83 -0.39 -11.02 -3.27
C ALA A 83 0.94 -10.31 -3.57
N VAL A 84 2.04 -11.06 -3.70
CA VAL A 84 3.35 -10.53 -4.10
C VAL A 84 3.29 -9.95 -5.52
N SER A 85 2.59 -10.61 -6.44
CA SER A 85 2.41 -10.12 -7.81
C SER A 85 1.62 -8.80 -7.83
N GLN A 86 0.57 -8.67 -7.01
CA GLN A 86 -0.17 -7.42 -6.84
C GLN A 86 0.67 -6.30 -6.23
N LEU A 87 1.44 -6.59 -5.19
CA LEU A 87 2.35 -5.61 -4.57
C LEU A 87 3.39 -5.10 -5.58
N ARG A 88 3.99 -6.00 -6.38
CA ARG A 88 4.93 -5.60 -7.43
C ARG A 88 4.29 -4.71 -8.48
N ALA A 89 3.03 -4.98 -8.85
CA ALA A 89 2.29 -4.12 -9.78
C ALA A 89 2.05 -2.72 -9.19
N ALA A 90 1.71 -2.62 -7.91
CA ALA A 90 1.56 -1.34 -7.21
C ALA A 90 2.87 -0.54 -7.18
N TRP A 91 4.00 -1.17 -6.85
CA TRP A 91 5.31 -0.51 -6.92
C TRP A 91 5.69 -0.10 -8.35
N ALA A 92 5.41 -0.94 -9.35
CA ALA A 92 5.68 -0.61 -10.74
C ALA A 92 4.86 0.60 -11.22
N ALA A 93 3.61 0.75 -10.75
CA ALA A 93 2.80 1.94 -11.01
C ALA A 93 3.44 3.21 -10.42
N PHE A 94 3.99 3.12 -9.20
CA PHE A 94 4.73 4.22 -8.58
C PHE A 94 6.03 4.57 -9.32
N ASP A 95 6.79 3.57 -9.75
CA ASP A 95 8.02 3.77 -10.54
C ASP A 95 7.70 4.43 -11.88
N GLU A 96 6.62 4.00 -12.55
CA GLU A 96 6.14 4.57 -13.80
C GLU A 96 5.68 6.02 -13.62
N ALA A 97 4.89 6.31 -12.58
CA ALA A 97 4.49 7.66 -12.24
C ALA A 97 5.73 8.53 -12.04
N THR A 98 6.67 8.12 -11.18
CA THR A 98 7.94 8.82 -10.91
C THR A 98 8.70 9.14 -12.19
N ARG A 99 8.80 8.18 -13.12
CA ARG A 99 9.46 8.36 -14.42
C ARG A 99 8.76 9.40 -15.31
N ARG A 100 7.42 9.43 -15.33
CA ARG A 100 6.63 10.38 -16.12
C ARG A 100 6.73 11.82 -15.63
N VAL A 101 6.95 12.01 -14.33
CA VAL A 101 7.10 13.34 -13.71
C VAL A 101 8.54 13.81 -13.61
N HIS A 102 9.51 12.96 -13.89
CA HIS A 102 10.92 13.33 -13.80
C HIS A 102 11.21 14.59 -14.64
N GLY A 103 11.81 15.61 -14.00
CA GLY A 103 12.11 16.90 -14.64
C GLY A 103 10.93 17.87 -14.76
N LYS A 104 9.72 17.50 -14.33
CA LYS A 104 8.56 18.41 -14.26
C LYS A 104 8.48 19.11 -12.92
N ALA A 105 8.01 20.37 -12.93
CA ALA A 105 7.60 21.03 -11.71
C ALA A 105 6.29 20.41 -11.22
N LEU A 106 6.23 20.00 -9.95
CA LEU A 106 4.99 19.51 -9.33
C LEU A 106 4.19 20.69 -8.78
N GLY A 107 2.89 20.69 -9.04
CA GLY A 107 1.96 21.61 -8.40
C GLY A 107 1.98 21.50 -6.87
N PRO A 108 1.50 22.53 -6.15
CA PRO A 108 1.40 22.51 -4.69
C PRO A 108 0.40 21.44 -4.23
N SER A 109 0.66 20.78 -3.11
CA SER A 109 -0.27 19.79 -2.51
C SER A 109 -1.43 20.47 -1.74
N GLY A 110 -2.17 21.34 -2.42
CA GLY A 110 -3.32 22.07 -1.88
C GLY A 110 -3.07 23.53 -1.49
N PRO A 111 -4.07 24.21 -0.89
CA PRO A 111 -4.14 25.68 -0.75
C PRO A 111 -2.99 26.33 0.03
N ARG A 112 -2.27 25.55 0.84
CA ARG A 112 -1.20 26.05 1.72
C ARG A 112 0.21 25.80 1.19
N GLY A 113 0.37 25.19 0.00
CA GLY A 113 1.69 24.96 -0.62
C GLY A 113 2.65 24.19 0.30
N GLY A 114 2.58 22.85 0.32
CA GLY A 114 3.42 22.03 1.20
C GLY A 114 3.84 20.69 0.61
N GLY A 115 3.72 20.53 -0.70
CA GLY A 115 3.88 19.23 -1.34
C GLY A 115 5.31 18.76 -1.31
N ARG A 116 5.51 17.47 -1.03
CA ARG A 116 6.84 16.86 -1.18
C ARG A 116 7.30 17.00 -2.64
N SER A 117 8.59 17.23 -2.84
CA SER A 117 9.21 17.08 -4.17
C SER A 117 9.17 15.61 -4.59
N LEU A 118 9.35 15.34 -5.89
CA LEU A 118 9.46 13.98 -6.41
C LEU A 118 10.48 13.14 -5.62
N GLU A 119 11.68 13.70 -5.39
CA GLU A 119 12.74 13.05 -4.63
C GLU A 119 12.32 12.76 -3.18
N LYS A 120 11.67 13.72 -2.52
CA LYS A 120 11.16 13.52 -1.14
C LYS A 120 10.07 12.44 -1.09
N MET A 121 9.25 12.30 -2.12
CA MET A 121 8.23 11.24 -2.21
C MET A 121 8.86 9.88 -2.43
N ALA A 122 9.79 9.76 -3.38
CA ALA A 122 10.52 8.52 -3.64
C ALA A 122 11.27 8.03 -2.40
N ASN A 123 11.98 8.93 -1.71
CA ASN A 123 12.65 8.60 -0.45
C ASN A 123 11.65 8.20 0.65
N HIS A 124 10.51 8.88 0.74
CA HIS A 124 9.49 8.57 1.74
C HIS A 124 8.88 7.17 1.55
N VAL A 125 8.54 6.77 0.31
CA VAL A 125 8.05 5.41 0.01
C VAL A 125 9.12 4.37 0.36
N ARG A 126 10.36 4.61 -0.05
CA ARG A 126 11.49 3.72 0.26
C ARG A 126 11.67 3.52 1.77
N GLU A 127 11.74 4.61 2.54
CA GLU A 127 11.94 4.57 4.00
C GLU A 127 10.75 3.94 4.72
N ALA A 128 9.53 4.17 4.23
CA ALA A 128 8.33 3.53 4.77
C ALA A 128 8.40 2.01 4.61
N ASP A 129 8.77 1.50 3.43
CA ASP A 129 8.89 0.05 3.19
C ASP A 129 10.03 -0.60 3.97
N GLU A 130 11.14 0.11 4.21
CA GLU A 130 12.18 -0.31 5.16
C GLU A 130 11.59 -0.45 6.58
N GLY A 131 10.79 0.53 7.00
CA GLY A 131 10.07 0.50 8.28
C GLY A 131 9.05 -0.64 8.37
N TYR A 132 8.30 -0.91 7.31
CA TYR A 132 7.31 -1.99 7.24
C TYR A 132 8.00 -3.37 7.26
N THR A 133 9.16 -3.50 6.60
CA THR A 133 10.01 -4.69 6.69
C THR A 133 10.40 -4.96 8.15
N ALA A 134 10.87 -3.94 8.86
CA ALA A 134 11.20 -4.04 10.28
C ALA A 134 9.96 -4.32 11.16
N ALA A 135 8.79 -3.80 10.80
CA ALA A 135 7.53 -4.02 11.51
C ALA A 135 7.05 -5.48 11.43
N MET A 136 7.33 -6.19 10.33
CA MET A 136 7.13 -7.65 10.23
C MET A 136 8.15 -8.48 11.02
N GLY A 137 9.23 -7.85 11.50
CA GLY A 137 10.37 -8.52 12.13
C GLY A 137 11.49 -8.91 11.17
N GLY A 138 11.40 -8.50 9.90
CA GLY A 138 12.45 -8.70 8.90
C GLY A 138 13.65 -7.79 9.11
N LYS A 139 14.80 -8.16 8.52
CA LYS A 139 15.98 -7.31 8.50
C LYS A 139 15.88 -6.31 7.35
N SER A 140 15.85 -5.02 7.66
CA SER A 140 16.13 -3.97 6.67
C SER A 140 17.64 -3.75 6.55
N LYS A 141 18.11 -3.39 5.35
CA LYS A 141 19.50 -2.97 5.08
C LYS A 141 19.75 -1.55 5.63
N PRO A 142 21.01 -1.08 5.72
CA PRO A 142 21.31 0.29 6.16
C PRO A 142 20.67 1.36 5.25
N ALA A 143 20.50 2.56 5.82
CA ALA A 143 19.90 3.70 5.15
C ALA A 143 20.51 3.98 3.77
N GLY A 144 19.67 4.29 2.78
CA GLY A 144 20.10 4.59 1.41
C GLY A 144 20.28 3.36 0.51
N ALA A 145 19.72 2.20 0.88
CA ALA A 145 19.66 1.04 -0.01
C ALA A 145 18.92 1.39 -1.31
N LYS A 146 19.33 0.78 -2.43
CA LYS A 146 18.62 0.90 -3.70
C LYS A 146 17.18 0.41 -3.55
N TRP A 147 16.24 1.04 -4.25
CA TRP A 147 14.81 0.70 -4.17
C TRP A 147 14.53 -0.79 -4.42
N SER A 148 15.18 -1.40 -5.42
CA SER A 148 15.07 -2.83 -5.71
C SER A 148 15.46 -3.73 -4.53
N ILE A 149 16.47 -3.34 -3.76
CA ILE A 149 16.92 -4.08 -2.57
C ILE A 149 15.89 -3.96 -1.44
N VAL A 150 15.27 -2.81 -1.28
CA VAL A 150 14.19 -2.62 -0.30
C VAL A 150 13.00 -3.52 -0.64
N GLN A 151 12.57 -3.52 -1.90
CA GLN A 151 11.49 -4.39 -2.40
C GLN A 151 11.79 -5.89 -2.19
N GLU A 152 13.01 -6.33 -2.48
CA GLU A 152 13.44 -7.72 -2.27
C GLU A 152 13.43 -8.11 -0.78
N ASN A 153 13.96 -7.25 0.10
CA ASN A 153 13.94 -7.50 1.54
C ASN A 153 12.52 -7.53 2.10
N PHE A 154 11.65 -6.64 1.63
CA PHE A 154 10.25 -6.62 2.00
C PHE A 154 9.57 -7.95 1.64
N ILE A 155 9.73 -8.41 0.39
CA ILE A 155 9.13 -9.68 -0.07
C ILE A 155 9.70 -10.86 0.72
N ALA A 156 11.01 -10.89 0.97
CA ALA A 156 11.63 -11.94 1.77
C ALA A 156 11.06 -11.97 3.20
N ALA A 157 10.90 -10.81 3.84
CA ALA A 157 10.30 -10.69 5.16
C ALA A 157 8.83 -11.11 5.18
N ALA A 158 8.04 -10.71 4.17
CA ALA A 158 6.64 -11.12 4.05
C ALA A 158 6.50 -12.65 3.89
N ARG A 159 7.38 -13.29 3.10
CA ARG A 159 7.41 -14.75 2.93
C ARG A 159 7.79 -15.47 4.22
N ALA A 160 8.86 -15.04 4.88
CA ALA A 160 9.29 -15.61 6.17
C ALA A 160 8.21 -15.42 7.26
N ARG A 161 7.56 -14.25 7.29
CA ARG A 161 6.46 -13.96 8.20
C ARG A 161 5.28 -14.89 7.95
N ASN A 162 4.88 -15.08 6.69
CA ASN A 162 3.78 -15.98 6.33
C ASN A 162 4.08 -17.45 6.67
N ALA A 163 5.35 -17.84 6.61
CA ALA A 163 5.81 -19.18 6.98
C ALA A 163 5.99 -19.39 8.49
N GLY A 164 5.78 -18.36 9.33
CA GLY A 164 5.99 -18.44 10.78
C GLY A 164 7.46 -18.46 11.20
N GLU A 165 8.36 -18.03 10.32
CA GLU A 165 9.82 -18.05 10.56
C GLU A 165 10.32 -16.80 11.31
N LEU A 166 9.45 -15.80 11.51
CA LEU A 166 9.76 -14.56 12.22
C LEU A 166 9.00 -14.50 13.56
N PRO A 167 9.61 -13.95 14.63
CA PRO A 167 8.95 -13.83 15.92
C PRO A 167 7.66 -13.00 15.86
N ASP A 168 6.62 -13.42 16.57
CA ASP A 168 5.35 -12.68 16.63
C ASP A 168 5.43 -11.40 17.44
N VAL A 169 6.37 -11.33 18.39
CA VAL A 169 6.57 -10.19 19.29
C VAL A 169 7.97 -9.62 19.11
N GLY A 170 8.07 -8.31 19.02
CA GLY A 170 9.34 -7.60 18.94
C GLY A 170 10.07 -7.54 20.28
N PRO A 171 11.36 -7.15 20.30
CA PRO A 171 12.17 -7.08 21.51
C PRO A 171 11.66 -6.06 22.55
N ARG A 172 10.78 -5.14 22.15
CA ARG A 172 10.12 -4.16 23.02
C ARG A 172 8.66 -4.53 23.35
N GLY A 173 8.25 -5.79 23.14
CA GLY A 173 6.92 -6.28 23.49
C GLY A 173 5.80 -5.95 22.50
N GLY A 174 6.06 -5.18 21.44
CA GLY A 174 5.07 -4.86 20.41
C GLY A 174 4.79 -6.03 19.47
N GLU A 175 3.52 -6.27 19.15
CA GLU A 175 3.10 -7.24 18.15
C GLU A 175 3.66 -6.86 16.77
N ARG A 176 4.21 -7.84 16.07
CA ARG A 176 4.73 -7.68 14.72
C ARG A 176 3.60 -7.77 13.69
N TRP A 177 3.78 -7.06 12.59
CA TRP A 177 2.77 -6.99 11.55
C TRP A 177 2.61 -8.33 10.83
N PRO A 178 1.36 -8.78 10.58
CA PRO A 178 1.11 -9.89 9.67
C PRO A 178 1.59 -9.56 8.25
N ALA A 179 1.96 -10.61 7.49
CA ALA A 179 2.47 -10.44 6.12
C ALA A 179 1.45 -9.74 5.21
N LEU A 180 0.18 -10.16 5.25
CA LEU A 180 -0.85 -9.58 4.40
C LEU A 180 -1.13 -8.11 4.74
N PHE A 181 -1.15 -7.77 6.03
CA PHE A 181 -1.27 -6.38 6.49
C PHE A 181 -0.17 -5.50 5.90
N ALA A 182 1.09 -5.94 6.01
CA ALA A 182 2.22 -5.19 5.48
C ALA A 182 2.11 -5.00 3.96
N MET A 183 1.81 -6.09 3.22
CA MET A 183 1.67 -6.03 1.76
C MET A 183 0.57 -5.05 1.32
N ARG A 184 -0.62 -5.08 1.92
CA ARG A 184 -1.69 -4.13 1.57
C ARG A 184 -1.37 -2.69 1.97
N ARG A 185 -0.65 -2.49 3.08
CA ARG A 185 -0.20 -1.16 3.54
C ARG A 185 0.78 -0.56 2.53
N SER A 186 1.78 -1.34 2.10
CA SER A 186 2.80 -0.92 1.13
C SER A 186 2.18 -0.68 -0.25
N ALA A 187 1.33 -1.57 -0.74
CA ALA A 187 0.66 -1.39 -2.03
C ALA A 187 -0.23 -0.13 -2.07
N TRP A 188 -1.03 0.10 -1.02
CA TRP A 188 -1.79 1.35 -0.90
C TRP A 188 -0.87 2.57 -0.91
N HIS A 189 0.24 2.52 -0.17
CA HIS A 189 1.14 3.67 -0.02
C HIS A 189 1.84 4.03 -1.33
N ALA A 190 2.25 3.03 -2.10
CA ALA A 190 2.81 3.20 -3.42
C ALA A 190 1.79 3.79 -4.40
N LEU A 191 0.57 3.25 -4.43
CA LEU A 191 -0.51 3.73 -5.32
C LEU A 191 -0.97 5.14 -4.97
N ASP A 192 -1.13 5.46 -3.68
CA ASP A 192 -1.54 6.79 -3.22
C ASP A 192 -0.55 7.86 -3.67
N HIS A 193 0.77 7.61 -3.55
CA HIS A 193 1.77 8.53 -4.07
C HIS A 193 1.92 8.50 -5.59
N ALA A 194 1.67 7.38 -6.26
CA ALA A 194 1.61 7.35 -7.72
C ALA A 194 0.52 8.30 -8.22
N TRP A 195 -0.67 8.22 -7.61
CA TRP A 195 -1.80 9.07 -7.94
C TRP A 195 -1.57 10.53 -7.53
N GLU A 196 -0.93 10.79 -6.39
CA GLU A 196 -0.54 12.16 -5.99
C GLU A 196 0.41 12.79 -7.02
N LEU A 197 1.36 12.03 -7.56
CA LEU A 197 2.28 12.50 -8.59
C LEU A 197 1.57 12.82 -9.91
N GLU A 198 0.68 11.94 -10.36
CA GLU A 198 -0.13 12.14 -11.57
C GLU A 198 -1.03 13.39 -11.44
N ASP A 199 -1.73 13.52 -10.31
CA ASP A 199 -2.65 14.62 -10.05
C ASP A 199 -1.91 15.97 -9.96
N ARG A 200 -0.67 15.99 -9.44
CA ARG A 200 0.16 17.20 -9.29
C ARG A 200 0.98 17.57 -10.53
N SER A 201 0.93 16.77 -11.59
CA SER A 201 1.70 16.98 -12.82
C SER A 201 0.88 17.14 -14.08
N SER A 202 -0.44 17.09 -13.91
CA SER A 202 -1.44 17.41 -14.92
C SER A 202 -1.62 18.92 -15.08
#